data_AF-A0A9D2CVX8-F1
#
_entry.id   AF-A0A9D2CVX8-F1
#
_cell.length_a   1.000
_cell.length_b   1.000
_cell.length_c   1.000
_cell.angle_alpha   90.00
_cell.angle_beta   90.00
_cell.angle_gamma   90.00
#
_symmetry.space_group_name_H-M   'P 1'
#
loop_
_entity.id
_entity.type
_entity.pdbx_description
1 polymer ?
#
loop_
_entity_poly.entity_id
_entity_poly.type
_entity_poly.pdbx_seq_one_letter_code
_entity_poly.pdbx_strand_id
1 'polypeptide(L)'
;MAEHLEARQAGKESVRDVLRAAGETLGRLGVRSAQKLPNRVKMLVSIVNDKDELRLKEVIDECSVSMTIAFSGTGTAHSQVLDYLGIGETEKVIALSLIPESDEDTIMREIRTKISLYLVGRGISFTVPLTGISEIVANGITSAASGKTVDGSKIMTNETRQYDLIVAAVAAGFAEEAMEAARSAGAAGGTIIHAHSLNNAKAEQFIGVSLMQEQDVLLVLTKREGKAPIMQALFEKVGLKTQAGGIIVSLPVDKTAGISAADEAAATEEGRA
;
A
#
# COMPACT_ATOMS: atom_id res chain seq x y z
N MET A 1 -48.40 20.88 -39.26
CA MET A 1 -46.97 20.51 -39.13
C MET A 1 -46.32 21.03 -37.84
N ALA A 2 -46.99 21.86 -37.01
CA ALA A 2 -46.43 22.37 -35.74
C ALA A 2 -46.93 21.61 -34.49
N GLU A 3 -48.14 21.06 -34.47
CA GLU A 3 -48.70 20.36 -33.28
C GLU A 3 -48.08 18.99 -32.98
N HIS A 4 -47.46 18.33 -33.96
CA HIS A 4 -46.83 17.01 -33.74
C HIS A 4 -45.45 17.08 -33.06
N LEU A 5 -44.88 18.29 -32.90
CA LEU A 5 -43.56 18.47 -32.28
C LEU A 5 -43.66 18.71 -30.76
N GLU A 6 -44.70 19.41 -30.29
CA GLU A 6 -44.89 19.74 -28.86
C GLU A 6 -45.28 18.51 -28.02
N ALA A 7 -46.09 17.60 -28.57
CA ALA A 7 -46.47 16.35 -27.88
C ALA A 7 -45.27 15.40 -27.65
N ARG A 8 -44.21 15.51 -28.47
CA ARG A 8 -42.97 14.73 -28.32
C ARG A 8 -42.00 15.33 -27.29
N GLN A 9 -42.13 16.62 -26.98
CA GLN A 9 -41.34 17.29 -25.94
C GLN A 9 -41.93 17.03 -24.54
N ALA A 10 -43.25 17.10 -24.38
CA ALA A 10 -43.93 16.82 -23.11
C ALA A 10 -43.66 15.40 -22.58
N GLY A 11 -43.58 14.40 -23.46
CA GLY A 11 -43.25 13.02 -23.08
C GLY A 11 -41.80 12.82 -22.62
N LYS A 12 -40.85 13.67 -23.06
CA LYS A 12 -39.43 13.58 -22.65
C LYS A 12 -39.15 14.21 -21.30
N GLU A 13 -39.88 15.26 -20.93
CA GLU A 13 -39.80 15.84 -19.58
C GLU A 13 -40.40 14.90 -18.53
N SER A 14 -41.55 14.29 -18.82
CA SER A 14 -42.18 13.32 -17.92
C SER A 14 -41.29 12.09 -17.63
N VAL A 15 -40.55 11.58 -18.63
CA VAL A 15 -39.61 10.47 -18.42
C VAL A 15 -38.38 10.89 -17.59
N ARG A 16 -37.90 12.14 -17.74
CA ARG A 16 -36.80 12.67 -16.91
C ARG A 16 -37.21 12.87 -15.47
N ASP A 17 -38.43 13.35 -15.23
CA ASP A 17 -38.95 13.56 -13.88
C ASP A 17 -39.20 12.23 -13.15
N VAL A 18 -39.67 11.21 -13.88
CA VAL A 18 -39.80 9.85 -13.33
C VAL A 18 -38.44 9.24 -13.01
N LEU A 19 -37.42 9.44 -13.86
CA LEU A 19 -36.04 8.97 -13.59
C LEU A 19 -35.41 9.70 -12.39
N ARG A 20 -35.69 11.00 -12.23
CA ARG A 20 -35.21 11.78 -11.09
C ARG A 20 -35.90 11.35 -9.79
N ALA A 21 -37.21 11.16 -9.81
CA ALA A 21 -37.98 10.66 -8.67
C ALA A 21 -37.53 9.24 -8.28
N ALA A 22 -37.24 8.38 -9.25
CA ALA A 22 -36.68 7.04 -8.99
C ALA A 22 -35.28 7.14 -8.34
N GLY A 23 -34.41 8.06 -8.80
CA GLY A 23 -33.10 8.31 -8.20
C GLY A 23 -33.17 8.83 -6.76
N GLU A 24 -34.12 9.72 -6.46
CA GLU A 24 -34.35 10.24 -5.10
C GLU A 24 -34.94 9.16 -4.16
N THR A 25 -35.75 8.25 -4.70
CA THR A 25 -36.32 7.11 -3.94
C THR A 25 -35.24 6.04 -3.67
N LEU A 26 -34.34 5.80 -4.63
CA LEU A 26 -33.16 4.94 -4.46
C LEU A 26 -32.17 5.52 -3.43
N GLY A 27 -31.99 6.84 -3.40
CA GLY A 27 -31.18 7.52 -2.38
C GLY A 27 -31.72 7.37 -0.96
N ARG A 28 -33.04 7.19 -0.79
CA ARG A 28 -33.69 6.92 0.51
C ARG A 28 -33.64 5.45 0.95
N LEU A 29 -33.37 4.53 0.02
CA LEU A 29 -33.30 3.08 0.28
C LEU A 29 -31.89 2.57 0.60
N GLY A 30 -30.89 3.45 0.76
CA GLY A 30 -29.54 3.04 1.17
C GLY A 30 -28.79 2.16 0.16
N VAL A 31 -29.33 2.00 -1.06
CA VAL A 31 -28.61 1.35 -2.15
C VAL A 31 -27.59 2.34 -2.68
N ARG A 32 -26.36 2.29 -2.15
CA ARG A 32 -25.21 3.00 -2.72
C ARG A 32 -25.05 2.52 -4.17
N SER A 33 -25.54 3.29 -5.13
CA SER A 33 -25.20 3.08 -6.53
C SER A 33 -23.67 3.16 -6.65
N ALA A 34 -23.07 2.24 -7.41
CA ALA A 34 -21.65 2.24 -7.70
C ALA A 34 -21.26 3.56 -8.37
N GLN A 35 -20.86 4.55 -7.57
CA GLN A 35 -20.47 5.86 -8.06
C GLN A 35 -19.16 5.69 -8.82
N LYS A 36 -19.21 5.79 -10.16
CA LYS A 36 -18.01 5.78 -11.00
C LYS A 36 -17.22 7.05 -10.74
N LEU A 37 -16.07 6.92 -10.11
CA LEU A 37 -15.13 8.01 -9.85
C LEU A 37 -14.06 8.04 -10.93
N PRO A 38 -13.43 9.19 -11.20
CA PRO A 38 -12.29 9.26 -12.11
C PRO A 38 -11.17 8.33 -11.64
N ASN A 39 -10.43 7.74 -12.58
CA ASN A 39 -9.29 6.90 -12.23
C ASN A 39 -8.23 7.72 -11.47
N ARG A 40 -7.64 7.11 -10.46
CA ARG A 40 -6.64 7.73 -9.58
C ARG A 40 -5.35 6.94 -9.63
N VAL A 41 -4.30 7.52 -9.07
CA VAL A 41 -3.00 6.84 -8.93
C VAL A 41 -2.87 6.32 -7.51
N LYS A 42 -2.40 5.09 -7.38
CA LYS A 42 -1.93 4.49 -6.12
C LYS A 42 -0.44 4.24 -6.19
N MET A 43 0.19 4.12 -5.02
CA MET A 43 1.56 3.64 -4.94
C MET A 43 1.55 2.14 -4.67
N LEU A 44 2.04 1.36 -5.63
CA LEU A 44 2.41 -0.03 -5.45
C LEU A 44 3.81 -0.07 -4.86
N VAL A 45 3.95 -0.74 -3.72
CA VAL A 45 5.22 -1.06 -3.08
C VAL A 45 5.47 -2.55 -3.30
N SER A 46 6.60 -2.90 -3.88
CA SER A 46 7.02 -4.29 -4.05
C SER A 46 8.38 -4.50 -3.40
N ILE A 47 8.46 -5.46 -2.50
CA ILE A 47 9.68 -5.89 -1.84
C ILE A 47 9.97 -7.30 -2.32
N VAL A 48 10.88 -7.43 -3.27
CA VAL A 48 11.21 -8.70 -3.93
C VAL A 48 12.68 -9.04 -3.74
N ASN A 49 13.07 -10.29 -4.03
CA ASN A 49 14.49 -10.62 -4.09
C ASN A 49 15.19 -9.81 -5.18
N ASP A 50 16.45 -9.47 -4.97
CA ASP A 50 17.35 -8.84 -5.95
C ASP A 50 17.22 -9.43 -7.37
N LYS A 51 17.20 -10.77 -7.47
CA LYS A 51 17.12 -11.51 -8.74
C LYS A 51 15.79 -11.37 -9.47
N ASP A 52 14.74 -10.93 -8.77
CA ASP A 52 13.40 -10.75 -9.32
C ASP A 52 13.13 -9.31 -9.78
N GLU A 53 14.06 -8.36 -9.61
CA GLU A 53 13.87 -6.95 -9.97
C GLU A 53 13.47 -6.76 -11.45
N LEU A 54 14.24 -7.35 -12.36
CA LEU A 54 13.95 -7.25 -13.80
C LEU A 54 12.59 -7.88 -14.14
N ARG A 55 12.27 -9.01 -13.52
CA ARG A 55 11.00 -9.69 -13.72
C ARG A 55 9.83 -8.88 -13.18
N LEU A 56 9.99 -8.24 -12.02
CA LEU A 56 9.02 -7.30 -11.47
C LEU A 56 8.75 -6.15 -12.45
N LYS A 57 9.81 -5.55 -12.99
CA LYS A 57 9.71 -4.49 -13.99
C LYS A 57 8.94 -4.96 -15.23
N GLU A 58 9.29 -6.11 -15.79
CA GLU A 58 8.60 -6.69 -16.96
C GLU A 58 7.11 -6.88 -16.70
N VAL A 59 6.75 -7.45 -15.54
CA VAL A 59 5.35 -7.67 -15.16
C VAL A 59 4.57 -6.37 -15.07
N ILE A 60 5.15 -5.33 -14.46
CA ILE A 60 4.48 -4.05 -14.31
C ILE A 60 4.31 -3.38 -15.69
N ASP A 61 5.36 -3.38 -16.52
CA ASP A 61 5.34 -2.78 -17.86
C ASP A 61 4.34 -3.46 -18.80
N GLU A 62 4.13 -4.77 -18.66
CA GLU A 62 3.11 -5.52 -19.41
C GLU A 62 1.67 -5.18 -18.98
N CYS A 63 1.48 -4.84 -17.71
CA CYS A 63 0.15 -4.63 -17.14
C CYS A 63 -0.33 -3.18 -17.26
N SER A 64 0.57 -2.20 -17.15
CA SER A 64 0.17 -0.80 -17.04
C SER A 64 1.31 0.17 -17.34
N VAL A 65 0.95 1.44 -17.54
CA VAL A 65 1.92 2.53 -17.56
C VAL A 65 2.21 2.94 -16.13
N SER A 66 3.45 2.71 -15.70
CA SER A 66 3.89 3.04 -14.35
C SER A 66 5.16 3.89 -14.36
N MET A 67 5.38 4.62 -13.27
CA MET A 67 6.68 5.20 -12.96
C MET A 67 7.22 4.53 -11.71
N THR A 68 8.39 3.90 -11.83
CA THR A 68 8.98 3.09 -10.76
C THR A 68 10.33 3.65 -10.34
N ILE A 69 10.55 3.77 -9.03
CA ILE A 69 11.86 3.98 -8.43
C ILE A 69 12.18 2.78 -7.56
N ALA A 70 13.45 2.37 -7.53
CA ALA A 70 13.89 1.20 -6.78
C ALA A 70 15.13 1.52 -5.94
N PHE A 71 15.25 0.86 -4.80
CA PHE A 71 16.41 0.92 -3.93
C PHE A 71 16.61 -0.41 -3.21
N SER A 72 17.84 -0.69 -2.80
CA SER A 72 18.21 -1.91 -2.09
C SER A 72 17.71 -1.89 -0.65
N GLY A 73 17.47 -3.07 -0.11
CA GLY A 73 17.29 -3.27 1.32
C GLY A 73 17.54 -4.72 1.71
N THR A 74 17.37 -5.01 2.98
CA THR A 74 17.71 -6.29 3.59
C THR A 74 16.47 -6.87 4.27
N GLY A 75 16.01 -8.02 3.79
CA GLY A 75 14.90 -8.75 4.39
C GLY A 75 15.34 -9.52 5.62
N THR A 76 14.56 -9.44 6.69
CA THR A 76 14.85 -10.03 8.02
C THR A 76 13.88 -11.14 8.42
N ALA A 77 13.13 -11.66 7.44
CA ALA A 77 12.17 -12.74 7.66
C ALA A 77 12.91 -14.05 7.96
N HIS A 78 12.66 -14.60 9.14
CA HIS A 78 13.39 -15.73 9.73
C HIS A 78 13.27 -17.02 8.91
N SER A 79 14.38 -17.75 8.79
CA SER A 79 14.38 -19.20 8.58
C SER A 79 15.40 -19.78 9.55
N GLN A 80 14.96 -20.63 10.47
CA GLN A 80 15.85 -21.25 11.47
C GLN A 80 17.09 -21.88 10.82
N VAL A 81 16.94 -22.42 9.61
CA VAL A 81 18.03 -23.02 8.84
C VAL A 81 19.02 -21.97 8.33
N LEU A 82 18.54 -20.79 7.91
CA LEU A 82 19.38 -19.71 7.41
C LEU A 82 20.18 -19.05 8.54
N ASP A 83 19.60 -18.93 9.74
CA ASP A 83 20.31 -18.34 10.88
C ASP A 83 21.44 -19.24 11.37
N TYR A 84 21.23 -20.57 11.39
CA TYR A 84 22.32 -21.53 11.68
C TYR A 84 23.49 -21.40 10.71
N LEU A 85 23.22 -21.00 9.47
CA LEU A 85 24.22 -20.85 8.42
C LEU A 85 24.78 -19.42 8.32
N GLY A 86 24.33 -18.49 9.17
CA GLY A 86 24.76 -17.08 9.11
C GLY A 86 24.30 -16.33 7.86
N ILE A 87 23.21 -16.78 7.23
CA ILE A 87 22.65 -16.25 5.98
C ILE A 87 21.16 -15.88 6.12
N GLY A 88 20.74 -15.52 7.34
CA GLY A 88 19.35 -15.14 7.67
C GLY A 88 18.88 -13.84 7.01
N GLU A 89 19.81 -13.04 6.51
CA GLU A 89 19.54 -11.82 5.77
C GLU A 89 19.46 -12.11 4.27
N THR A 90 18.45 -11.54 3.62
CA THR A 90 18.28 -11.68 2.17
C THR A 90 18.30 -10.31 1.52
N GLU A 91 19.08 -10.17 0.45
CA GLU A 91 19.07 -8.95 -0.35
C GLU A 91 17.71 -8.81 -1.03
N LYS A 92 17.08 -7.66 -0.79
CA LYS A 92 15.80 -7.27 -1.35
C LYS A 92 15.95 -6.02 -2.20
N VAL A 93 15.07 -5.89 -3.16
CA VAL A 93 14.79 -4.64 -3.87
C VAL A 93 13.42 -4.16 -3.44
N ILE A 94 13.35 -2.90 -3.02
CA ILE A 94 12.12 -2.19 -2.73
C ILE A 94 11.83 -1.29 -3.93
N ALA A 95 10.75 -1.57 -4.65
CA ALA A 95 10.27 -0.79 -5.76
C ALA A 95 9.00 -0.02 -5.37
N LEU A 96 9.02 1.30 -5.58
CA LEU A 96 7.87 2.19 -5.44
C LEU A 96 7.37 2.56 -6.83
N SER A 97 6.21 2.04 -7.20
CA SER A 97 5.61 2.20 -8.53
C SER A 97 4.30 2.97 -8.44
N LEU A 98 4.20 4.05 -9.19
CA LEU A 98 2.95 4.79 -9.37
C LEU A 98 2.11 4.09 -10.42
N ILE A 99 0.94 3.58 -10.03
CA ILE A 99 0.07 2.77 -10.90
C ILE A 99 -1.36 3.34 -10.94
N PRO A 100 -2.10 3.17 -12.05
CA PRO A 100 -3.53 3.46 -12.09
C PRO A 100 -4.31 2.51 -11.18
N GLU A 101 -5.25 3.05 -10.40
CA GLU A 101 -6.10 2.27 -9.50
C GLU A 101 -6.98 1.26 -10.26
N SER A 102 -7.34 1.54 -11.52
CA SER A 102 -8.07 0.60 -12.38
C SER A 102 -7.32 -0.70 -12.66
N ASP A 103 -5.99 -0.68 -12.60
CA ASP A 103 -5.14 -1.79 -13.04
C ASP A 103 -4.60 -2.61 -11.85
N GLU A 104 -4.86 -2.13 -10.62
CA GLU A 104 -4.39 -2.72 -9.35
C GLU A 104 -4.64 -4.23 -9.25
N ASP A 105 -5.87 -4.68 -9.53
CA ASP A 105 -6.23 -6.10 -9.43
C ASP A 105 -5.44 -6.98 -10.40
N THR A 106 -5.23 -6.48 -11.62
CA THR A 106 -4.49 -7.20 -12.65
C THR A 106 -3.00 -7.25 -12.30
N ILE A 107 -2.41 -6.11 -11.95
CA ILE A 107 -0.99 -6.03 -11.57
C ILE A 107 -0.70 -6.94 -10.38
N MET A 108 -1.51 -6.89 -9.32
CA MET A 108 -1.31 -7.71 -8.11
C MET A 108 -1.38 -9.21 -8.41
N ARG A 109 -2.33 -9.63 -9.26
CA ARG A 109 -2.47 -11.03 -9.70
C ARG A 109 -1.28 -11.49 -10.53
N GLU A 110 -0.81 -10.68 -11.47
CA GLU A 110 0.30 -11.01 -12.33
C GLU A 110 1.62 -11.07 -11.55
N ILE A 111 1.86 -10.11 -10.63
CA ILE A 111 3.02 -10.15 -9.73
C ILE A 111 2.99 -11.43 -8.88
N ARG A 112 1.85 -11.75 -8.25
CA ARG A 112 1.70 -12.97 -7.43
C ARG A 112 2.07 -14.24 -8.21
N THR A 113 1.62 -14.32 -9.46
CA THR A 113 1.80 -15.52 -10.29
C THR A 113 3.18 -15.57 -10.93
N LYS A 114 3.58 -14.51 -11.63
CA LYS A 114 4.84 -14.48 -12.39
C LYS A 114 6.04 -14.40 -11.46
N ILE A 115 6.03 -13.61 -10.39
CA ILE A 115 7.14 -13.56 -9.42
C ILE A 115 7.07 -14.72 -8.41
N SER A 116 6.00 -15.52 -8.46
CA SER A 116 5.76 -16.61 -7.51
C SER A 116 5.77 -16.15 -6.05
N LEU A 117 5.16 -14.98 -5.78
CA LEU A 117 5.06 -14.45 -4.41
C LEU A 117 4.25 -15.36 -3.47
N TYR A 118 3.45 -16.29 -4.02
CA TYR A 118 2.77 -17.31 -3.22
C TYR A 118 3.75 -18.28 -2.51
N LEU A 119 5.02 -18.32 -2.92
CA LEU A 119 6.08 -19.07 -2.25
C LEU A 119 6.76 -18.21 -1.18
N VAL A 120 7.01 -18.82 -0.03
CA VAL A 120 7.70 -18.17 1.10
C VAL A 120 9.08 -17.68 0.66
N GLY A 121 9.44 -16.46 1.06
CA GLY A 121 10.76 -15.88 0.83
C GLY A 121 10.96 -15.23 -0.54
N ARG A 122 9.94 -15.18 -1.41
CA ARG A 122 10.02 -14.51 -2.72
C ARG A 122 9.75 -13.00 -2.68
N GLY A 123 9.09 -12.54 -1.62
CA GLY A 123 8.79 -11.12 -1.43
C GLY A 123 7.30 -10.87 -1.20
N ILE A 124 6.95 -9.60 -1.11
CA ILE A 124 5.59 -9.11 -0.94
C ILE A 124 5.36 -7.91 -1.86
N SER A 125 4.11 -7.73 -2.29
CA SER A 125 3.67 -6.50 -2.93
C SER A 125 2.42 -6.01 -2.25
N PHE A 126 2.26 -4.69 -2.14
CA PHE A 126 1.08 -4.10 -1.54
C PHE A 126 0.86 -2.67 -2.05
N THR A 127 -0.37 -2.17 -1.95
CA THR A 127 -0.74 -0.83 -2.41
C THR A 127 -1.03 0.12 -1.27
N VAL A 128 -0.60 1.37 -1.42
CA VAL A 128 -0.84 2.47 -0.50
C VAL A 128 -1.63 3.57 -1.23
N PRO A 129 -2.71 4.10 -0.64
CA PRO A 129 -3.46 5.20 -1.23
C PRO A 129 -2.63 6.49 -1.24
N LEU A 130 -2.76 7.29 -2.30
CA LEU A 130 -2.15 8.61 -2.39
C LEU A 130 -3.19 9.70 -2.18
N THR A 131 -2.82 10.73 -1.43
CA THR A 131 -3.67 11.93 -1.22
C THR A 131 -3.47 12.99 -2.29
N GLY A 132 -2.36 12.93 -3.03
CA GLY A 132 -2.03 13.90 -4.08
C GLY A 132 -0.82 13.47 -4.90
N ILE A 133 -0.78 13.94 -6.14
CA ILE A 133 0.29 13.70 -7.11
C ILE A 133 0.29 14.85 -8.13
N SER A 134 1.43 15.15 -8.73
CA SER A 134 1.53 16.17 -9.79
C SER A 134 0.62 15.83 -10.97
N GLU A 135 -0.13 16.83 -11.45
CA GLU A 135 -1.15 16.66 -12.50
C GLU A 135 -0.61 16.01 -13.78
N ILE A 136 0.58 16.42 -14.24
CA ILE A 136 1.22 15.85 -15.44
C ILE A 136 1.46 14.34 -15.26
N VAL A 137 1.91 13.93 -14.08
CA VAL A 137 2.18 12.52 -13.78
C VAL A 137 0.87 11.74 -13.66
N ALA A 138 -0.12 12.27 -12.94
CA ALA A 138 -1.45 11.67 -12.85
C ALA A 138 -2.09 11.46 -14.22
N ASN A 139 -2.10 12.50 -15.06
CA ASN A 139 -2.68 12.44 -16.40
C ASN A 139 -1.89 11.48 -17.29
N GLY A 140 -0.55 11.51 -17.23
CA GLY A 140 0.30 10.58 -17.97
C GLY A 140 -0.04 9.12 -17.65
N ILE A 141 -0.06 8.75 -16.38
CA ILE A 141 -0.32 7.39 -15.90
C ILE A 141 -1.77 6.95 -16.19
N THR A 142 -2.76 7.80 -15.88
CA THR A 142 -4.19 7.45 -16.05
C THR A 142 -4.68 7.54 -17.49
N SER A 143 -4.00 8.29 -18.37
CA SER A 143 -4.37 8.39 -19.79
C SER A 143 -4.17 7.07 -20.54
N ALA A 144 -3.20 6.26 -20.13
CA ALA A 144 -2.89 4.96 -20.73
C ALA A 144 -3.46 3.76 -19.94
N ALA A 145 -4.13 4.02 -18.81
CA ALA A 145 -4.72 2.98 -17.97
C ALA A 145 -5.82 2.19 -18.68
N SER A 146 -6.02 0.93 -18.27
CA SER A 146 -7.04 0.05 -18.84
C SER A 146 -8.47 0.55 -18.58
N GLY A 147 -8.66 1.34 -17.52
CA GLY A 147 -9.93 1.95 -17.15
C GLY A 147 -9.85 3.46 -16.98
N LYS A 148 -10.92 4.17 -17.34
CA LYS A 148 -11.06 5.62 -17.10
C LYS A 148 -11.75 5.97 -15.79
N THR A 149 -12.44 5.01 -15.21
CA THR A 149 -13.19 5.19 -13.97
C THR A 149 -12.94 4.02 -13.04
N VAL A 150 -12.95 4.28 -11.75
CA VAL A 150 -12.93 3.27 -10.70
C VAL A 150 -14.30 3.23 -10.04
N ASP A 151 -14.71 2.04 -9.61
CA ASP A 151 -15.90 1.86 -8.81
C ASP A 151 -15.66 2.38 -7.39
N GLY A 152 -16.36 3.46 -7.02
CA GLY A 152 -16.21 4.08 -5.71
C GLY A 152 -16.51 3.15 -4.54
N SER A 153 -17.29 2.08 -4.75
CA SER A 153 -17.54 1.06 -3.72
C SER A 153 -16.32 0.18 -3.42
N LYS A 154 -15.36 0.08 -4.36
CA LYS A 154 -14.12 -0.69 -4.20
C LYS A 154 -12.99 0.10 -3.54
N ILE A 155 -13.22 1.39 -3.28
CA ILE A 155 -12.24 2.21 -2.57
C ILE A 155 -12.22 1.76 -1.12
N MET A 156 -11.06 1.27 -0.69
CA MET A 156 -10.90 0.79 0.67
C MET A 156 -11.01 1.94 1.67
N THR A 157 -11.88 1.74 2.65
CA THR A 157 -11.98 2.59 3.84
C THR A 157 -11.05 2.05 4.91
N ASN A 158 -10.86 2.85 5.95
CA ASN A 158 -10.15 2.38 7.12
C ASN A 158 -10.80 1.12 7.71
N GLU A 159 -12.12 0.94 7.72
CA GLU A 159 -12.70 -0.30 8.27
C GLU A 159 -12.38 -1.54 7.44
N THR A 160 -12.26 -1.41 6.11
CA THR A 160 -12.03 -2.55 5.21
C THR A 160 -10.57 -2.99 5.09
N ARG A 161 -9.62 -2.18 5.58
CA ARG A 161 -8.18 -2.47 5.48
C ARG A 161 -7.73 -3.48 6.52
N GLN A 162 -7.18 -4.58 6.04
CA GLN A 162 -6.70 -5.68 6.88
C GLN A 162 -5.23 -5.52 7.31
N TYR A 163 -4.45 -4.70 6.59
CA TYR A 163 -3.02 -4.52 6.82
C TYR A 163 -2.64 -3.04 7.01
N ASP A 164 -1.57 -2.83 7.75
CA ASP A 164 -0.86 -1.57 7.89
C ASP A 164 0.63 -1.81 7.67
N LEU A 165 1.29 -0.83 7.06
CA LEU A 165 2.75 -0.77 7.01
C LEU A 165 3.23 0.10 8.17
N ILE A 166 4.04 -0.45 9.05
CA ILE A 166 4.78 0.30 10.07
C ILE A 166 6.15 0.66 9.48
N VAL A 167 6.55 1.91 9.64
CA VAL A 167 7.85 2.44 9.24
C VAL A 167 8.53 2.99 10.48
N ALA A 168 9.68 2.44 10.85
CA ALA A 168 10.51 2.92 11.94
C ALA A 168 11.86 3.36 11.40
N ALA A 169 12.14 4.67 11.44
CA ALA A 169 13.46 5.22 11.12
C ALA A 169 14.24 5.38 12.42
N VAL A 170 15.31 4.61 12.60
CA VAL A 170 16.17 4.60 13.80
C VAL A 170 17.60 4.96 13.45
N ALA A 171 18.41 5.36 14.42
CA ALA A 171 19.85 5.54 14.21
C ALA A 171 20.50 4.25 13.68
N ALA A 172 21.48 4.40 12.79
CA ALA A 172 22.20 3.26 12.23
C ALA A 172 22.76 2.35 13.33
N GLY A 173 22.61 1.03 13.16
CA GLY A 173 23.02 0.01 14.13
C GLY A 173 21.95 -0.39 15.15
N PHE A 174 20.79 0.29 15.16
CA PHE A 174 19.64 -0.10 15.98
C PHE A 174 18.57 -0.90 15.22
N ALA A 175 18.80 -1.21 13.94
CA ALA A 175 17.81 -1.92 13.12
C ALA A 175 17.48 -3.33 13.65
N GLU A 176 18.48 -4.06 14.14
CA GLU A 176 18.30 -5.38 14.74
C GLU A 176 17.47 -5.30 16.03
N GLU A 177 17.77 -4.34 16.91
CA GLU A 177 17.00 -4.10 18.13
C GLU A 177 15.56 -3.68 17.83
N ALA A 178 15.36 -2.82 16.83
CA ALA A 178 14.03 -2.43 16.35
C ALA A 178 13.25 -3.63 15.83
N MET A 179 13.89 -4.48 15.02
CA MET A 179 13.26 -5.70 14.51
C MET A 179 12.93 -6.66 15.64
N GLU A 180 13.81 -6.85 16.61
CA GLU A 180 13.56 -7.75 17.75
C GLU A 180 12.41 -7.25 18.65
N ALA A 181 12.32 -5.95 18.87
CA ALA A 181 11.19 -5.34 19.56
C ALA A 181 9.87 -5.58 18.80
N ALA A 182 9.87 -5.41 17.48
CA ALA A 182 8.70 -5.69 16.64
C ALA A 182 8.32 -7.19 16.66
N ARG A 183 9.30 -8.10 16.56
CA ARG A 183 9.06 -9.55 16.61
C ARG A 183 8.49 -9.99 17.96
N SER A 184 9.03 -9.47 19.06
CA SER A 184 8.53 -9.73 20.40
C SER A 184 7.06 -9.34 20.58
N ALA A 185 6.58 -8.38 19.77
CA ALA A 185 5.18 -7.95 19.71
C ALA A 185 4.34 -8.63 18.60
N GLY A 186 4.89 -9.65 17.93
CA GLY A 186 4.17 -10.47 16.94
C GLY A 186 4.45 -10.13 15.47
N ALA A 187 5.44 -9.30 15.14
CA ALA A 187 5.84 -9.09 13.75
C ALA A 187 6.48 -10.36 13.16
N ALA A 188 6.04 -10.77 11.96
CA ALA A 188 6.60 -11.94 11.27
C ALA A 188 8.01 -11.69 10.72
N GLY A 189 8.35 -10.43 10.45
CA GLY A 189 9.61 -10.01 9.83
C GLY A 189 9.51 -8.56 9.34
N GLY A 190 10.55 -8.10 8.65
CA GLY A 190 10.56 -6.78 8.04
C GLY A 190 11.63 -6.65 6.95
N THR A 191 11.75 -5.44 6.45
CA THR A 191 12.77 -5.04 5.48
C THR A 191 13.48 -3.80 5.98
N ILE A 192 14.81 -3.84 6.04
CA ILE A 192 15.66 -2.75 6.47
C ILE A 192 16.19 -2.01 5.24
N ILE A 193 16.23 -0.69 5.29
CA ILE A 193 16.83 0.17 4.27
C ILE A 193 17.84 1.07 4.97
N HIS A 194 19.08 1.10 4.49
CA HIS A 194 20.06 2.07 4.97
C HIS A 194 19.78 3.44 4.35
N ALA A 195 19.72 4.46 5.20
CA ALA A 195 19.33 5.82 4.85
C ALA A 195 20.18 6.87 5.58
N HIS A 196 19.96 8.13 5.25
CA HIS A 196 20.53 9.24 5.99
C HIS A 196 19.45 10.28 6.32
N SER A 197 19.55 10.87 7.49
CA SER A 197 18.69 11.95 7.95
C SER A 197 19.14 13.29 7.35
N LEU A 198 18.17 14.08 6.91
CA LEU A 198 18.36 15.48 6.57
C LEU A 198 18.05 16.30 7.82
N ASN A 199 19.05 16.45 8.70
CA ASN A 199 18.87 17.06 10.02
C ASN A 199 18.31 18.48 9.92
N ASN A 200 17.41 18.80 10.85
CA ASN A 200 16.85 20.14 11.00
C ASN A 200 17.03 20.63 12.43
N ALA A 201 18.05 21.45 12.65
CA ALA A 201 18.41 21.97 13.97
C ALA A 201 17.22 22.66 14.69
N LYS A 202 16.29 23.29 13.97
CA LYS A 202 15.10 23.90 14.58
C LYS A 202 14.11 22.84 15.08
N ALA A 203 13.89 21.80 14.29
CA ALA A 203 13.02 20.69 14.69
C ALA A 203 13.62 19.93 15.87
N GLU A 204 14.92 19.65 15.82
CA GLU A 204 15.69 19.03 16.90
C GLU A 204 15.61 19.83 18.21
N GLN A 205 15.81 21.15 18.15
CA GLN A 205 15.68 22.02 19.32
C GLN A 205 14.24 22.05 19.87
N PHE A 206 13.23 22.10 19.00
CA PHE A 206 11.83 22.15 19.41
C PHE A 206 11.37 20.83 20.05
N ILE A 207 11.82 19.71 19.49
CA ILE A 207 11.48 18.36 19.95
C ILE A 207 12.39 17.93 21.12
N GLY A 208 13.52 18.61 21.32
CA GLY A 208 14.48 18.37 22.39
C GLY A 208 15.35 17.14 22.16
N VAL A 209 15.65 16.80 20.91
CA VAL A 209 16.43 15.61 20.52
C VAL A 209 17.41 15.95 19.40
N SER A 210 18.52 15.24 19.33
CA SER A 210 19.46 15.31 18.20
C SER A 210 19.35 14.03 17.37
N LEU A 211 19.09 14.15 16.07
CA LEU A 211 18.96 13.00 15.18
C LEU A 211 20.30 12.65 14.56
N MET A 212 20.59 11.35 14.50
CA MET A 212 21.81 10.85 13.85
C MET A 212 21.72 11.01 12.33
N GLN A 213 22.85 11.32 11.72
CA GLN A 213 22.93 11.51 10.27
C GLN A 213 22.73 10.20 9.52
N GLU A 214 23.27 9.09 10.00
CA GLU A 214 23.04 7.76 9.42
C GLU A 214 21.87 7.08 10.14
N GLN A 215 20.95 6.52 9.36
CA GLN A 215 19.72 5.90 9.86
C GLN A 215 19.44 4.58 9.15
N ASP A 216 18.74 3.70 9.85
CA ASP A 216 18.14 2.50 9.29
C ASP A 216 16.61 2.65 9.32
N VAL A 217 15.96 2.38 8.18
CA VAL A 217 14.51 2.39 8.06
C VAL A 217 14.00 0.96 8.04
N LEU A 218 13.30 0.56 9.08
CA LEU A 218 12.62 -0.73 9.18
C LEU A 218 11.18 -0.62 8.68
N LEU A 219 10.83 -1.46 7.72
CA LEU A 219 9.49 -1.64 7.17
C LEU A 219 8.89 -2.95 7.70
N VAL A 220 7.75 -2.87 8.38
CA VAL A 220 7.01 -4.04 8.89
C VAL A 220 5.58 -4.01 8.35
N LEU A 221 5.24 -4.95 7.50
CA LEU A 221 3.85 -5.19 7.09
C LEU A 221 3.18 -6.07 8.15
N THR A 222 2.08 -5.60 8.73
CA THR A 222 1.37 -6.34 9.78
C THR A 222 -0.13 -6.29 9.58
N LYS A 223 -0.85 -7.27 10.13
CA LYS A 223 -2.31 -7.19 10.24
C LYS A 223 -2.67 -6.01 11.13
N ARG A 224 -3.82 -5.40 10.86
CA ARG A 224 -4.32 -4.23 11.60
C ARG A 224 -4.35 -4.46 13.12
N GLU A 225 -4.68 -5.66 13.56
CA GLU A 225 -4.71 -6.08 14.97
C GLU A 225 -3.32 -6.01 15.63
N GLY A 226 -2.26 -6.33 14.88
CA GLY A 226 -0.87 -6.30 15.35
C GLY A 226 -0.26 -4.89 15.37
N LYS A 227 -0.89 -3.90 14.72
CA LYS A 227 -0.35 -2.55 14.60
C LYS A 227 -0.02 -1.90 15.95
N ALA A 228 -1.00 -1.85 16.85
CA ALA A 228 -0.84 -1.12 18.11
C ALA A 228 0.21 -1.77 19.04
N PRO A 229 0.20 -3.10 19.26
CA PRO A 229 1.26 -3.78 20.04
C PRO A 229 2.67 -3.55 19.46
N ILE A 230 2.84 -3.70 18.15
CA ILE A 230 4.15 -3.53 17.50
C ILE A 230 4.65 -2.09 17.62
N MET A 231 3.79 -1.12 17.34
CA MET A 231 4.17 0.29 17.47
C MET A 231 4.55 0.62 18.93
N GLN A 232 3.82 0.11 19.92
CA GLN A 232 4.14 0.34 21.33
C GLN A 232 5.51 -0.24 21.71
N ALA A 233 5.80 -1.49 21.31
CA ALA A 233 7.10 -2.11 21.57
C ALA A 233 8.25 -1.32 20.94
N LEU A 234 8.08 -0.85 19.70
CA LEU A 234 9.04 0.01 19.03
C LEU A 234 9.22 1.34 19.77
N PHE A 235 8.14 1.98 20.21
CA PHE A 235 8.22 3.25 20.95
C PHE A 235 8.99 3.12 22.26
N GLU A 236 8.82 2.01 22.98
CA GLU A 236 9.48 1.76 24.25
C GLU A 236 10.97 1.44 24.08
N LYS A 237 11.34 0.67 23.05
CA LYS A 237 12.71 0.17 22.85
C LYS A 237 13.58 1.08 22.01
N VAL A 238 13.05 1.56 20.90
CA VAL A 238 13.81 2.33 19.90
C VAL A 238 13.19 3.69 19.61
N GLY A 239 12.22 4.13 20.41
CA GLY A 239 11.54 5.40 20.20
C GLY A 239 12.45 6.62 20.36
N LEU A 240 11.89 7.78 20.08
CA LEU A 240 12.61 9.06 19.99
C LEU A 240 13.43 9.44 21.23
N LYS A 241 13.01 9.00 22.42
CA LYS A 241 13.70 9.30 23.71
C LYS A 241 14.72 8.22 24.10
N THR A 242 14.92 7.21 23.28
CA THR A 242 15.91 6.15 23.49
C THR A 242 17.21 6.50 22.78
N GLN A 243 18.25 5.68 22.96
CA GLN A 243 19.52 5.86 22.23
C GLN A 243 19.35 5.69 20.71
N ALA A 244 18.33 4.93 20.28
CA ALA A 244 18.03 4.73 18.87
C ALA A 244 17.39 5.97 18.20
N GLY A 245 16.81 6.89 18.98
CA GLY A 245 16.23 8.14 18.47
C GLY A 245 15.13 7.95 17.42
N GLY A 246 14.35 6.87 17.50
CA GLY A 246 13.51 6.43 16.40
C GLY A 246 12.22 7.23 16.18
N ILE A 247 11.88 7.42 14.91
CA ILE A 247 10.61 7.97 14.43
C ILE A 247 9.77 6.82 13.89
N ILE A 248 8.58 6.62 14.45
CA ILE A 248 7.71 5.49 14.12
C ILE A 248 6.39 6.03 13.57
N VAL A 249 6.05 5.62 12.35
CA VAL A 249 4.82 6.00 11.66
C VAL A 249 4.14 4.76 11.09
N SER A 250 2.86 4.88 10.75
CA SER A 250 2.11 3.82 10.09
C SER A 250 1.34 4.37 8.90
N LEU A 251 1.36 3.60 7.82
CA LEU A 251 0.71 3.89 6.55
C LEU A 251 -0.38 2.85 6.28
N PRO A 252 -1.55 3.27 5.76
CA PRO A 252 -2.60 2.34 5.40
C PRO A 252 -2.19 1.50 4.18
N VAL A 253 -2.56 0.23 4.19
CA VAL A 253 -2.39 -0.68 3.05
C VAL A 253 -3.76 -1.08 2.52
N ASP A 254 -3.96 -0.93 1.22
CA ASP A 254 -5.18 -1.33 0.54
C ASP A 254 -5.11 -2.84 0.20
N LYS A 255 -4.30 -3.24 -0.77
CA LYS A 255 -4.18 -4.66 -1.17
C LYS A 255 -2.79 -5.20 -0.90
N THR A 256 -2.70 -6.52 -0.77
CA THR A 256 -1.46 -7.26 -0.54
C THR A 256 -1.38 -8.48 -1.46
N ALA A 257 -0.16 -8.94 -1.72
CA ALA A 257 0.17 -10.19 -2.40
C ALA A 257 1.48 -10.72 -1.82
N GLY A 258 1.60 -12.04 -1.68
CA GLY A 258 2.81 -12.69 -1.16
C GLY A 258 2.91 -12.77 0.36
N ILE A 259 1.85 -12.38 1.05
CA ILE A 259 1.66 -12.68 2.47
C ILE A 259 1.19 -14.13 2.61
N SER A 260 1.59 -14.83 3.67
CA SER A 260 1.42 -16.28 3.77
C SER A 260 -0.05 -16.74 3.65
N ALA A 261 -0.26 -17.95 3.13
CA ALA A 261 -1.59 -18.53 2.86
C ALA A 261 -2.51 -18.66 4.10
N ALA A 262 -1.96 -18.64 5.32
CA ALA A 262 -2.75 -18.62 6.55
C ALA A 262 -3.50 -17.29 6.77
N ASP A 263 -3.02 -16.21 6.13
CA ASP A 263 -3.58 -14.87 6.29
C ASP A 263 -4.50 -14.46 5.12
N GLU A 264 -4.32 -15.03 3.93
CA GLU A 264 -5.19 -14.78 2.76
C GLU A 264 -6.56 -15.49 2.84
N ALA A 265 -6.68 -16.60 3.59
CA ALA A 265 -7.95 -17.31 3.76
C ALA A 265 -9.02 -16.45 4.43
N ALA A 266 -8.62 -15.56 5.36
CA ALA A 266 -9.52 -14.60 5.99
C ALA A 266 -9.93 -13.44 5.04
N ALA A 267 -9.06 -13.06 4.09
CA ALA A 267 -9.33 -11.99 3.13
C ALA A 267 -10.32 -12.37 2.02
N THR A 268 -10.42 -13.66 1.71
CA THR A 268 -11.22 -14.15 0.57
C THR A 268 -12.64 -14.56 0.98
N GLU A 269 -12.87 -14.89 2.25
CA GLU A 269 -14.20 -15.31 2.75
C GLU A 269 -15.11 -14.11 3.08
N GLU A 270 -14.58 -12.97 3.52
CA GLU A 270 -15.38 -11.77 3.86
C GLU A 270 -15.92 -11.01 2.63
N GLY A 271 -15.45 -11.32 1.42
CA GLY A 271 -15.97 -10.76 0.16
C GLY A 271 -17.09 -11.59 -0.49
N ARG A 272 -17.51 -12.70 0.12
CA ARG A 272 -18.52 -13.63 -0.42
C ARG A 272 -19.75 -13.83 0.48
N ALA A 273 -19.83 -13.15 1.62
CA ALA A 273 -20.98 -13.17 2.51
C ALA A 273 -21.94 -12.00 2.26
#